data_AF-A0AAE5X8I2-F1
#
_entry.id   AF-A0AAE5X8I2-F1
#
_cell.length_a   1.000
_cell.length_b   1.000
_cell.length_c   1.000
_cell.angle_alpha   90.00
_cell.angle_beta   90.00
_cell.angle_gamma   90.00
#
_symmetry.space_group_name_H-M   'P 1'
#
loop_
_entity.id
_entity.type
_entity.pdbx_description
1 polymer ?
#
loop_
_entity_poly.entity_id
_entity_poly.type
_entity_poly.pdbx_seq_one_letter_code
_entity_poly.pdbx_strand_id
1 'polypeptide(L)'
;MRLNITCLTRLSSLLLVASVSTTAKAGEPSAKYVDVLSALRAGKVVTLILDLDRCTTVDGGQPGPAMQGGLIISAFRVSAQNGISFANVHQTLDDSGHPVTEYIRHSLNREGKLKVKASKLVAGAAEAVIQGEFVCELPDGAKFLW
;
A
#
# COMPACT_ATOMS: atom_id res chain seq x y z
N MET A 1 9.47 -64.88 -44.75
CA MET A 1 8.49 -63.84 -44.42
C MET A 1 9.26 -62.68 -43.82
N ARG A 2 9.26 -61.51 -44.49
CA ARG A 2 10.03 -60.31 -44.09
C ARG A 2 9.30 -59.58 -42.96
N LEU A 3 10.01 -59.15 -41.92
CA LEU A 3 9.51 -58.15 -40.98
C LEU A 3 10.54 -57.02 -40.85
N ASN A 4 10.14 -55.85 -41.34
CA ASN A 4 10.92 -54.62 -41.38
C ASN A 4 11.12 -54.05 -39.96
N ILE A 5 12.37 -53.75 -39.61
CA ILE A 5 12.72 -52.94 -38.44
C ILE A 5 12.95 -51.52 -38.93
N THR A 6 12.00 -50.63 -38.66
CA THR A 6 12.23 -49.18 -38.66
C THR A 6 11.56 -48.61 -37.43
N CYS A 7 12.35 -48.35 -36.38
CA CYS A 7 11.95 -47.46 -35.30
C CYS A 7 12.95 -46.31 -35.24
N LEU A 8 12.47 -45.15 -35.67
CA LEU A 8 13.19 -43.90 -35.81
C LEU A 8 13.70 -43.36 -34.46
N THR A 9 14.87 -42.76 -34.56
CA THR A 9 15.55 -41.87 -33.61
C THR A 9 14.73 -40.66 -33.18
N ARG A 10 14.77 -40.30 -31.89
CA ARG A 10 14.56 -38.92 -31.39
C ARG A 10 15.48 -38.66 -30.18
N LEU A 11 16.66 -38.11 -30.45
CA LEU A 11 17.53 -37.49 -29.44
C LEU A 11 16.84 -36.19 -28.97
N SER A 12 16.38 -36.13 -27.72
CA SER A 12 15.83 -34.89 -27.14
C SER A 12 16.95 -34.08 -26.50
N SER A 13 17.31 -32.97 -27.12
CA SER A 13 18.25 -31.97 -26.58
C SER A 13 17.60 -31.19 -25.43
N LEU A 14 18.20 -31.27 -24.24
CA LEU A 14 17.79 -30.53 -23.05
C LEU A 14 18.34 -29.09 -23.13
N LEU A 15 17.51 -28.11 -23.47
CA LEU A 15 17.87 -26.69 -23.42
C LEU A 15 17.72 -26.18 -21.99
N LEU A 16 18.85 -26.01 -21.28
CA LEU A 16 18.91 -25.31 -20.01
C LEU A 16 18.74 -23.80 -20.26
N VAL A 17 17.56 -23.26 -20.00
CA VAL A 17 17.34 -21.80 -19.96
C VAL A 17 17.80 -21.31 -18.59
N ALA A 18 18.97 -20.67 -18.54
CA ALA A 18 19.45 -20.00 -17.34
C ALA A 18 18.60 -18.74 -17.08
N SER A 19 17.68 -18.82 -16.11
CA SER A 19 16.94 -17.66 -15.63
C SER A 19 17.88 -16.72 -14.89
N VAL A 20 18.33 -15.65 -15.55
CA VAL A 20 19.04 -14.55 -14.90
C VAL A 20 18.06 -13.86 -13.96
N SER A 21 18.14 -14.19 -12.68
CA SER A 21 17.39 -13.51 -11.63
C SER A 21 18.06 -12.16 -11.40
N THR A 22 17.52 -11.09 -12.01
CA THR A 22 17.93 -9.73 -11.66
C THR A 22 17.48 -9.48 -10.23
N THR A 23 18.40 -9.58 -9.28
CA THR A 23 18.18 -9.07 -7.92
C THR A 23 18.05 -7.56 -8.02
N ALA A 24 16.83 -7.04 -8.14
CA ALA A 24 16.57 -5.63 -8.00
C ALA A 24 17.03 -5.20 -6.61
N LYS A 25 18.19 -4.55 -6.52
CA LYS A 25 18.70 -3.99 -5.28
C LYS A 25 17.71 -2.90 -4.88
N ALA A 26 16.91 -3.16 -3.85
CA ALA A 26 15.99 -2.17 -3.32
C ALA A 26 16.81 -0.94 -2.93
N GLY A 27 16.42 0.24 -3.44
CA GLY A 27 17.09 1.50 -3.15
C GLY A 27 17.21 1.75 -1.64
N GLU A 28 18.14 2.63 -1.26
CA GLU A 28 18.21 3.11 0.12
C GLU A 28 16.89 3.82 0.47
N PRO A 29 16.34 3.61 1.69
CA PRO A 29 15.11 4.29 2.08
C PRO A 29 15.37 5.79 2.23
N SER A 30 14.36 6.61 1.92
CA SER A 30 14.41 8.06 2.09
C SER A 30 14.52 8.45 3.55
N ALA A 31 15.13 9.61 3.83
CA ALA A 31 15.22 10.15 5.19
C ALA A 31 13.83 10.27 5.85
N LYS A 32 12.82 10.69 5.09
CA LYS A 32 11.42 10.80 5.53
C LYS A 32 10.87 9.47 6.06
N TYR A 33 11.14 8.37 5.36
CA TYR A 33 10.76 7.03 5.82
C TYR A 33 11.54 6.62 7.09
N VAL A 34 12.86 6.86 7.10
CA VAL A 34 13.74 6.48 8.21
C VAL A 34 13.34 7.20 9.49
N ASP A 35 13.03 8.48 9.42
CA ASP A 35 12.66 9.31 10.58
C ASP A 35 11.36 8.82 11.23
N VAL A 36 10.32 8.58 10.42
CA VAL A 36 9.04 8.05 10.91
C VAL A 36 9.23 6.66 11.50
N LEU A 37 9.98 5.78 10.84
CA LEU A 37 10.25 4.43 11.36
C LEU A 37 11.02 4.48 12.69
N SER A 38 11.98 5.39 12.80
CA SER A 38 12.78 5.58 14.02
C SER A 38 11.91 6.05 15.18
N ALA A 39 11.04 7.06 14.95
CA ALA A 39 10.11 7.56 15.95
C ALA A 39 9.15 6.47 16.45
N LEU A 40 8.57 5.69 15.53
CA LEU A 40 7.68 4.58 15.86
C LEU A 40 8.39 3.47 16.66
N ARG A 41 9.61 3.09 16.27
CA ARG A 41 10.41 2.07 16.98
C ARG A 41 10.91 2.53 18.34
N ALA A 42 11.09 3.83 18.52
CA ALA A 42 11.41 4.43 19.81
C ALA A 42 10.19 4.54 20.74
N GLY A 43 9.00 4.09 20.32
CA GLY A 43 7.78 4.13 21.12
C GLY A 43 7.20 5.53 21.27
N LYS A 44 7.57 6.49 20.40
CA LYS A 44 7.00 7.84 20.43
C LYS A 44 5.53 7.83 20.02
N VAL A 45 4.78 8.81 20.52
CA VAL A 45 3.39 9.05 20.10
C VAL A 45 3.40 9.76 18.75
N VAL A 46 3.40 8.98 17.67
CA VAL A 46 3.42 9.51 16.31
C VAL A 46 2.01 9.86 15.83
N THR A 47 1.79 11.11 15.46
CA THR A 47 0.55 11.63 14.89
C THR A 47 0.72 11.88 13.40
N LEU A 48 -0.16 11.33 12.57
CA LEU A 48 -0.33 11.70 11.17
C LEU A 48 -1.36 12.82 11.06
N ILE A 49 -1.04 13.86 10.29
CA ILE A 49 -1.99 14.87 9.80
C ILE A 49 -2.02 14.80 8.28
N LEU A 50 -3.21 14.71 7.71
CA LEU A 50 -3.48 14.62 6.28
C LEU A 50 -4.20 15.88 5.79
N ASP A 51 -3.85 16.27 4.56
CA ASP A 51 -4.59 17.23 3.74
C ASP A 51 -4.76 16.61 2.34
N LEU A 52 -5.92 16.00 2.09
CA LEU A 52 -6.16 15.24 0.87
C LEU A 52 -6.27 16.12 -0.38
N ASP A 53 -6.56 17.41 -0.25
CA ASP A 53 -6.56 18.38 -1.36
C ASP A 53 -5.15 18.58 -1.93
N ARG A 54 -4.12 18.27 -1.13
CA ARG A 54 -2.71 18.31 -1.53
C ARG A 54 -2.18 16.96 -2.01
N CYS A 55 -2.99 15.91 -1.94
CA CYS A 55 -2.67 14.59 -2.46
C CYS A 55 -3.24 14.40 -3.86
N THR A 56 -2.76 13.39 -4.58
CA THR A 56 -3.33 13.00 -5.89
C THR A 56 -4.03 11.65 -5.80
N THR A 57 -5.00 11.40 -6.68
CA THR A 57 -5.52 10.05 -6.88
C THR A 57 -4.40 9.11 -7.35
N VAL A 58 -4.53 7.81 -7.09
CA VAL A 58 -3.47 6.82 -7.45
C VAL A 58 -3.13 6.81 -8.95
N ASP A 59 -4.08 7.16 -9.80
CA ASP A 59 -3.89 7.29 -11.26
C ASP A 59 -3.17 8.60 -11.65
N GLY A 60 -2.78 9.42 -10.67
CA GLY A 60 -1.90 10.58 -10.81
C GLY A 60 -2.54 11.81 -11.42
N GLY A 61 -3.82 11.75 -11.80
CA GLY A 61 -4.44 12.74 -12.66
C GLY A 61 -5.25 13.84 -11.97
N GLN A 62 -5.71 13.63 -10.74
CA GLN A 62 -6.64 14.56 -10.06
C GLN A 62 -6.25 14.79 -8.59
N PRO A 63 -6.42 16.01 -8.06
CA PRO A 63 -6.36 16.25 -6.62
C PRO A 63 -7.34 15.37 -5.85
N GLY A 64 -7.02 15.06 -4.59
CA GLY A 64 -7.97 14.47 -3.66
C GLY A 64 -9.08 15.46 -3.26
N PRO A 65 -10.08 15.00 -2.48
CA PRO A 65 -11.13 15.88 -2.00
C PRO A 65 -10.59 16.91 -0.99
N ALA A 66 -11.30 18.04 -0.86
CA ALA A 66 -11.07 19.04 0.17
C ALA A 66 -11.39 18.48 1.57
N MET A 67 -10.47 17.70 2.13
CA MET A 67 -10.62 16.99 3.38
C MET A 67 -9.30 16.96 4.14
N GLN A 68 -9.36 17.32 5.42
CA GLN A 68 -8.25 17.15 6.35
C GLN A 68 -8.57 16.04 7.34
N GLY A 69 -7.54 15.31 7.77
CA GLY A 69 -7.67 14.20 8.70
C GLY A 69 -6.51 14.12 9.68
N GLY A 70 -6.72 13.43 10.79
CA GLY A 70 -5.69 13.23 11.80
C GLY A 70 -5.82 11.86 12.46
N LEU A 71 -4.68 11.27 12.82
CA LEU A 71 -4.62 9.97 13.48
C LEU A 71 -3.38 9.87 14.37
N ILE A 72 -3.55 9.46 15.63
CA ILE A 72 -2.45 8.93 16.43
C ILE A 72 -2.25 7.45 16.06
N ILE A 73 -1.04 7.07 15.68
CA ILE A 73 -0.74 5.71 15.23
C ILE A 73 -0.63 4.80 16.47
N SER A 74 -1.69 4.04 16.73
CA SER A 74 -1.74 3.08 17.85
C SER A 74 -1.07 1.74 17.53
N ALA A 75 -1.04 1.36 16.24
CA ALA A 75 -0.41 0.13 15.78
C ALA A 75 0.12 0.29 14.35
N PHE A 76 1.28 -0.32 14.08
CA PHE A 76 1.89 -0.33 12.75
C PHE A 76 2.54 -1.68 12.46
N ARG A 77 2.73 -1.98 11.19
CA ARG A 77 3.54 -3.10 10.68
C ARG A 77 4.57 -2.58 9.70
N VAL A 78 5.69 -3.29 9.57
CA VAL A 78 6.73 -2.97 8.58
C VAL A 78 6.97 -4.19 7.70
N SER A 79 6.95 -4.01 6.38
CA SER A 79 7.34 -5.05 5.43
C SER A 79 8.25 -4.52 4.33
N ALA A 80 9.03 -5.41 3.73
CA ALA A 80 9.94 -5.05 2.64
C ALA A 80 9.19 -4.49 1.42
N GLN A 81 8.00 -5.02 1.13
CA GLN A 81 7.21 -4.64 -0.04
C GLN A 81 6.44 -3.33 0.15
N ASN A 82 5.92 -3.05 1.35
CA ASN A 82 4.96 -1.97 1.57
C ASN A 82 5.48 -0.84 2.47
N GLY A 83 6.68 -0.99 3.05
CA GLY A 83 7.20 -0.06 4.03
C GLY A 83 6.42 -0.12 5.34
N ILE A 84 6.03 1.03 5.89
CA ILE A 84 5.24 1.12 7.14
C ILE A 84 3.77 1.13 6.77
N SER A 85 2.98 0.20 7.30
CA SER A 85 1.52 0.24 7.18
C SER A 85 0.85 0.39 8.54
N PHE A 86 -0.20 1.19 8.58
CA PHE A 86 -1.07 1.35 9.75
C PHE A 86 -2.49 1.64 9.26
N ALA A 87 -3.46 1.49 10.15
CA ALA A 87 -4.85 1.68 9.79
C ALA A 87 -5.65 2.29 10.94
N ASN A 88 -6.76 2.93 10.59
CA ASN A 88 -7.79 3.33 11.53
C ASN A 88 -9.14 2.75 11.08
N VAL A 89 -9.97 2.45 12.05
CA VAL A 89 -11.38 2.10 11.86
C VAL A 89 -12.20 3.20 12.51
N HIS A 90 -13.00 3.90 11.73
CA HIS A 90 -13.86 4.98 12.19
C HIS A 90 -15.32 4.53 12.05
N GLN A 91 -15.98 4.28 13.18
CA GLN A 91 -17.40 3.96 13.21
C GLN A 91 -18.18 5.26 13.38
N THR A 92 -19.11 5.53 12.47
CA THR A 92 -19.87 6.78 12.43
C THR A 92 -21.23 6.55 11.77
N LEU A 93 -21.98 7.63 11.56
CA LEU A 93 -23.19 7.66 10.75
C LEU A 93 -22.90 8.40 9.43
N ASP A 94 -23.53 7.97 8.34
CA ASP A 94 -23.53 8.76 7.10
C ASP A 94 -24.49 9.96 7.18
N ASP A 95 -24.53 10.78 6.13
CA ASP A 95 -25.39 11.97 6.05
C ASP A 95 -26.90 11.67 6.15
N SER A 96 -27.29 10.41 5.93
CA SER A 96 -28.67 9.92 6.09
C SER A 96 -28.93 9.30 7.46
N GLY A 97 -27.94 9.26 8.34
CA GLY A 97 -28.03 8.70 9.69
C GLY A 97 -27.81 7.19 9.76
N HIS A 98 -27.36 6.52 8.69
CA HIS A 98 -27.14 5.08 8.72
C HIS A 98 -25.78 4.73 9.35
N PRO A 99 -25.72 3.68 10.19
CA PRO A 99 -24.46 3.20 10.74
C PRO A 99 -23.49 2.73 9.66
N VAL A 100 -22.26 3.19 9.79
CA VAL A 100 -21.23 3.08 8.77
C VAL A 100 -19.90 2.83 9.46
N THR A 101 -19.06 1.98 8.87
CA THR A 101 -17.68 1.76 9.31
C THR A 101 -16.73 2.13 8.20
N GLU A 102 -15.84 3.08 8.47
CA GLU A 102 -14.80 3.50 7.56
C GLU A 102 -13.47 2.83 7.91
N TYR A 103 -12.86 2.19 6.92
CA TYR A 103 -11.54 1.58 7.02
C TYR A 103 -10.55 2.44 6.26
N ILE A 104 -9.63 3.06 6.99
CA ILE A 104 -8.62 3.95 6.41
C ILE A 104 -7.25 3.28 6.57
N ARG A 105 -6.67 2.85 5.45
CA ARG A 105 -5.37 2.17 5.40
C ARG A 105 -4.32 3.11 4.86
N HIS A 106 -3.18 3.14 5.55
CA HIS A 106 -2.04 3.98 5.22
C HIS A 106 -0.83 3.10 4.92
N SER A 107 -0.05 3.46 3.90
CA SER A 107 1.21 2.79 3.56
C SER A 107 2.26 3.82 3.20
N LEU A 108 3.23 4.07 4.09
CA LEU A 108 4.41 4.87 3.81
C LEU A 108 5.47 3.97 3.19
N ASN A 109 5.71 4.13 1.88
CA ASN A 109 6.74 3.35 1.19
C ASN A 109 8.15 3.83 1.54
N ARG A 110 9.17 3.09 1.10
CA ARG A 110 10.58 3.39 1.42
C ARG A 110 11.06 4.67 0.73
N GLU A 111 10.37 5.11 -0.32
CA GLU A 111 10.64 6.36 -1.03
C GLU A 111 10.09 7.59 -0.28
N GLY A 112 9.23 7.39 0.73
CA GLY A 112 8.65 8.47 1.53
C GLY A 112 7.34 9.03 0.98
N LYS A 113 6.64 8.28 0.13
CA LYS A 113 5.27 8.56 -0.32
C LYS A 113 4.27 7.81 0.54
N LEU A 114 3.21 8.50 0.96
CA LEU A 114 2.14 7.92 1.74
C LEU A 114 0.95 7.58 0.83
N LYS A 115 0.60 6.31 0.73
CA LYS A 115 -0.67 5.88 0.13
C LYS A 115 -1.76 5.85 1.19
N VAL A 116 -2.91 6.45 0.90
CA VAL A 116 -4.11 6.43 1.74
C VAL A 116 -5.23 5.76 0.97
N LYS A 117 -5.83 4.71 1.52
CA LYS A 117 -7.01 4.05 0.97
C LYS A 117 -8.15 4.11 1.97
N ALA A 118 -9.24 4.78 1.58
CA ALA A 118 -10.45 4.85 2.36
C ALA A 118 -11.50 3.89 1.77
N SER A 119 -12.18 3.15 2.64
CA SER A 119 -13.27 2.26 2.25
C SER A 119 -14.39 2.35 3.28
N LYS A 120 -15.65 2.25 2.84
CA LYS A 120 -16.83 2.39 3.69
C LYS A 120 -17.66 1.12 3.63
N LEU A 121 -18.03 0.59 4.79
CA LEU A 121 -18.96 -0.52 4.95
C LEU A 121 -20.23 0.00 5.59
N VAL A 122 -21.34 -0.10 4.88
CA VAL A 122 -22.68 0.18 5.43
C VAL A 122 -23.09 -1.00 6.31
N ALA A 123 -23.70 -0.74 7.47
CA ALA A 123 -24.16 -1.81 8.35
C ALA A 123 -25.12 -2.77 7.62
N GLY A 124 -24.82 -4.07 7.69
CA GLY A 124 -25.57 -5.12 7.00
C GLY A 124 -25.18 -5.36 5.53
N ALA A 125 -24.29 -4.53 4.95
CA ALA A 125 -23.72 -4.82 3.64
C ALA A 125 -22.69 -5.96 3.71
N ALA A 126 -22.55 -6.72 2.61
CA ALA A 126 -21.60 -7.83 2.53
C ALA A 126 -20.14 -7.37 2.36
N GLU A 127 -19.92 -6.25 1.68
CA GLU A 127 -18.59 -5.77 1.29
C GLU A 127 -18.44 -4.27 1.49
N ALA A 128 -17.20 -3.84 1.75
CA ALA A 128 -16.85 -2.43 1.84
C ALA A 128 -16.60 -1.84 0.44
N VAL A 129 -17.09 -0.62 0.22
CA VAL A 129 -16.92 0.13 -1.03
C VAL A 129 -15.74 1.08 -0.90
N ILE A 130 -14.80 1.04 -1.85
CA ILE A 130 -13.67 1.98 -1.90
C ILE A 130 -14.22 3.40 -2.10
N GLN A 131 -13.90 4.31 -1.18
CA GLN A 131 -14.26 5.72 -1.27
C GLN A 131 -13.19 6.53 -1.99
N GLY A 132 -11.93 6.07 -1.95
CA GLY A 132 -10.83 6.69 -2.67
C GLY A 132 -9.48 6.07 -2.34
N GLU A 133 -8.54 6.25 -3.26
CA GLU A 133 -7.12 5.93 -3.08
C GLU A 133 -6.26 7.13 -3.50
N PHE A 134 -5.43 7.58 -2.58
CA PHE A 134 -4.64 8.80 -2.71
C PHE A 134 -3.16 8.53 -2.45
N VAL A 135 -2.30 9.30 -3.10
CA VAL A 135 -0.86 9.35 -2.86
C VAL A 135 -0.51 10.76 -2.41
N CYS A 136 0.04 10.85 -1.21
CA CYS A 136 0.49 12.09 -0.59
C CYS A 136 2.02 12.11 -0.54
N GLU A 137 2.60 13.25 -0.88
CA GLU A 137 4.01 13.51 -0.62
C GLU A 137 4.19 13.96 0.83
N LEU A 138 5.39 13.80 1.38
CA LEU A 138 5.72 14.33 2.70
C LEU A 138 6.59 15.59 2.51
N PRO A 139 6.39 16.70 3.24
CA PRO A 139 5.27 16.95 4.16
C PRO A 139 3.98 17.41 3.45
N ASP A 140 4.02 17.56 2.12
CA ASP A 140 2.96 18.16 1.31
C ASP A 140 1.77 17.19 1.09
N GLY A 141 0.76 17.32 1.95
CA GLY A 141 -0.44 16.49 1.99
C GLY A 141 -0.43 15.43 3.09
N ALA A 142 0.74 15.10 3.62
CA ALA A 142 0.88 14.28 4.82
C ALA A 142 2.08 14.70 5.67
N LYS A 143 1.86 14.96 6.97
CA LYS A 143 2.94 15.17 7.93
C LYS A 143 2.84 14.24 9.13
N PHE A 144 3.99 13.83 9.65
CA PHE A 144 4.11 13.05 10.88
C PHE A 144 4.72 13.93 11.97
N LEU A 145 4.17 13.88 13.19
CA LEU A 145 4.59 14.65 14.37
C LEU A 145 4.81 13.70 15.54
N TRP A 146 5.76 14.00 16.44
CA TRP A 146 6.05 13.22 17.65
C TRP A 146 6.84 14.04 18.68
#